data_AF-A0A212CQJ7-F1
#
_entry.id   AF-A0A212CQJ7-F1
#
_cell.length_a   1.000
_cell.length_b   1.000
_cell.length_c   1.000
_cell.angle_alpha   90.00
_cell.angle_beta   90.00
_cell.angle_gamma   90.00
#
_symmetry.space_group_name_H-M   'P 1'
#
loop_
_entity.id
_entity.type
_entity.pdbx_description
1 polymer ?
#
loop_
_entity_poly.entity_id
_entity_poly.type
_entity_poly.pdbx_seq_one_letter_code
_entity_poly.pdbx_strand_id
1 'polypeptide(L)'
;MLAVTNLVGKVGGEVKLSISYKNNKLFIMVMHIRGLQLLQDGNDPDPYVKIYLLPDPQKTTKKKTKVARKTCNPTYNEMVCGEGDGWGWGW
;
A
#
# COMPACT_ATOMS: atom_id res chain seq x y z
N MET A 1 -3.33 -7.96 3.68
CA MET A 1 -2.76 -8.20 2.34
C MET A 1 -2.17 -6.89 1.84
N LEU A 2 -0.90 -6.88 1.44
CA LEU A 2 -0.31 -5.74 0.74
C LEU A 2 -0.56 -5.95 -0.76
N ALA A 3 -1.22 -5.01 -1.42
CA ALA A 3 -1.46 -5.10 -2.85
C ALA A 3 -0.98 -3.83 -3.55
N VAL A 4 -0.11 -4.01 -4.54
CA VAL A 4 0.29 -2.97 -5.48
C VAL A 4 -0.51 -3.23 -6.75
N THR A 5 -1.41 -2.31 -7.08
CA THR A 5 -2.33 -2.49 -8.21
C THR A 5 -2.13 -1.37 -9.21
N ASN A 6 -1.77 -1.70 -10.45
CA ASN A 6 -2.09 -0.84 -11.59
C ASN A 6 -3.59 -0.98 -11.92
N LEU A 7 -4.14 -0.01 -12.66
CA LEU A 7 -5.58 0.07 -13.00
C LEU A 7 -6.13 -1.21 -13.70
N VAL A 8 -5.25 -2.08 -14.19
CA VAL A 8 -5.57 -3.31 -14.94
C VAL A 8 -5.46 -4.58 -14.07
N GLY A 9 -5.27 -4.48 -12.75
CA GLY A 9 -5.28 -5.65 -11.84
C GLY A 9 -4.07 -6.59 -11.96
N LYS A 10 -3.08 -6.27 -12.81
CA LYS A 10 -1.82 -7.01 -12.92
C LYS A 10 -0.86 -6.56 -11.82
N VAL A 11 -0.54 -7.47 -10.91
CA VAL A 11 0.42 -7.27 -9.81
C VAL A 11 1.81 -7.64 -10.32
N GLY A 12 2.79 -6.76 -10.14
CA GLY A 12 4.18 -6.98 -10.53
C GLY A 12 5.11 -5.99 -9.82
N GLY A 13 6.41 -6.19 -9.98
CA GLY A 13 7.44 -5.38 -9.33
C GLY A 13 7.75 -5.80 -7.89
N GLU A 14 8.71 -5.11 -7.30
CA GLU A 14 9.24 -5.37 -5.97
C GLU A 14 9.00 -4.15 -5.07
N VAL A 15 8.51 -4.40 -3.85
CA VAL A 15 8.23 -3.34 -2.87
C VAL A 15 9.25 -3.40 -1.75
N LYS A 16 9.94 -2.28 -1.49
CA LYS A 16 10.70 -2.08 -0.26
C LYS A 16 9.85 -1.40 0.79
N LEU A 17 9.73 -2.04 1.95
CA LEU A 17 8.97 -1.56 3.09
C LEU A 17 9.71 -1.83 4.40
N SER A 18 9.39 -1.03 5.42
CA SER A 18 9.81 -1.27 6.80
C SER A 18 8.56 -1.40 7.67
N ILE A 19 8.56 -2.37 8.59
CA ILE A 19 7.45 -2.64 9.51
C ILE A 19 7.98 -2.56 10.93
N SER A 20 7.29 -1.82 11.78
CA SER A 20 7.59 -1.74 13.21
C SER A 20 6.29 -1.75 14.01
N TYR A 21 6.27 -2.48 15.12
CA TYR A 21 5.18 -2.46 16.08
C TYR A 21 5.70 -1.91 17.41
N LYS A 22 5.09 -0.83 17.90
CA LYS A 22 5.45 -0.19 19.18
C LYS A 22 4.25 0.54 19.77
N ASN A 23 4.13 0.56 21.09
CA ASN A 23 3.04 1.25 21.81
C ASN A 23 1.64 0.93 21.26
N ASN A 24 1.36 -0.37 21.04
CA ASN A 24 0.13 -0.87 20.43
C ASN A 24 -0.19 -0.31 19.03
N LYS A 25 0.80 0.21 18.31
CA LYS A 25 0.63 0.79 16.97
C LYS A 25 1.54 0.10 15.97
N LEU A 26 0.96 -0.21 14.82
CA LEU A 26 1.66 -0.76 13.66
C LEU A 26 2.06 0.38 12.73
N PHE A 27 3.36 0.50 12.49
CA PHE A 27 3.97 1.47 11.60
C PHE A 27 4.49 0.75 10.36
N ILE A 28 4.01 1.15 9.18
CA ILE A 28 4.44 0.61 7.90
C ILE A 28 4.99 1.76 7.07
N MET A 29 6.30 1.77 6.83
CA MET A 29 6.94 2.72 5.93
C MET A 29 6.99 2.12 4.53
N VAL A 30 6.24 2.72 3.61
CA VAL A 30 6.30 2.39 2.18
C VAL A 30 7.44 3.22 1.57
N MET A 31 8.53 2.57 1.18
CA MET A 31 9.75 3.27 0.75
C MET A 31 9.75 3.50 -0.76
N HIS A 32 10.03 2.44 -1.53
CA HIS A 32 10.05 2.49 -2.99
C HIS A 32 9.57 1.18 -3.59
N ILE A 33 9.06 1.27 -4.82
CA ILE A 33 8.72 0.11 -5.65
C ILE A 33 9.59 0.17 -6.90
N ARG A 34 9.97 -0.98 -7.43
CA ARG A 34 10.72 -1.08 -8.69
C ARG A 34 10.11 -2.12 -9.61
N GLY A 35 10.30 -1.94 -10.91
CA GLY A 35 9.91 -2.95 -11.90
C GLY A 35 8.40 -3.13 -12.04
N LEU A 36 7.61 -2.07 -11.83
CA LEU A 36 6.22 -2.10 -12.25
C LEU A 36 6.13 -2.26 -13.77
N GLN A 37 5.07 -2.93 -14.22
CA GLN A 37 4.83 -3.09 -15.64
C GLN A 37 4.20 -1.83 -16.21
N LEU A 38 4.56 -1.54 -17.46
CA LEU A 38 3.89 -0.53 -18.27
C LEU A 38 2.40 -0.88 -18.44
N LEU A 39 1.62 0.14 -18.73
CA LEU A 39 0.24 -0.01 -19.16
C LEU A 39 0.18 -0.67 -20.56
N GLN A 40 -1.00 -1.11 -20.98
CA GLN A 40 -1.18 -1.82 -22.26
C GLN A 40 -0.80 -0.97 -23.48
N ASP A 41 -0.93 0.35 -23.36
CA ASP A 41 -0.55 1.35 -24.37
C ASP A 41 0.94 1.73 -24.31
N GLY A 42 1.74 1.07 -23.47
CA GLY A 42 3.17 1.33 -23.29
C GLY A 42 3.49 2.52 -22.39
N ASN A 43 2.48 3.21 -21.83
CA ASN A 43 2.72 4.33 -20.93
C ASN A 43 3.11 3.88 -19.51
N ASP A 44 3.86 4.74 -18.81
CA ASP A 44 4.09 4.57 -17.38
C ASP A 44 2.77 4.66 -16.59
N PRO A 45 2.59 3.84 -15.54
CA PRO A 45 1.41 3.88 -14.70
C PRO A 45 1.43 5.04 -13.70
N ASP A 46 0.29 5.25 -13.03
CA ASP A 46 0.14 6.12 -11.86
C ASP A 46 -0.05 5.26 -10.58
N PRO A 47 1.01 4.66 -10.03
CA PRO A 47 0.88 3.63 -9.00
C PRO A 47 0.61 4.21 -7.60
N TYR A 48 -0.06 3.41 -6.78
CA TYR A 48 -0.24 3.63 -5.35
C TYR A 48 -0.35 2.29 -4.60
N VAL A 49 -0.03 2.29 -3.31
CA VAL A 49 -0.10 1.10 -2.47
C VAL A 49 -1.38 1.11 -1.66
N LYS A 50 -2.07 -0.03 -1.59
CA LYS A 50 -3.14 -0.27 -0.62
C LYS A 50 -2.66 -1.26 0.44
N ILE A 51 -2.97 -0.95 1.70
CA ILE A 51 -2.61 -1.74 2.86
C ILE A 51 -3.89 -2.14 3.57
N TYR A 52 -4.01 -3.44 3.88
CA TYR A 52 -5.12 -4.01 4.62
C TYR A 52 -4.56 -4.88 5.75
N LEU A 53 -5.05 -4.66 6.98
CA LEU A 53 -4.76 -5.51 8.12
C LEU A 53 -5.81 -6.63 8.17
N LEU A 54 -5.38 -7.88 8.03
CA LEU A 54 -6.29 -9.02 7.96
C LEU A 54 -6.38 -9.77 9.30
N PRO A 55 -7.51 -10.41 9.60
CA PRO A 55 -8.76 -10.41 8.83
C PRO A 55 -9.45 -9.03 8.86
N ASP A 56 -10.08 -8.63 7.74
CA ASP A 56 -10.79 -7.34 7.63
C ASP A 56 -12.25 -7.52 7.17
N PRO A 57 -13.11 -8.15 7.98
CA PRO A 57 -14.48 -8.47 7.58
C PRO A 57 -15.31 -7.21 7.28
N GLN A 58 -15.06 -6.13 8.03
CA GLN A 58 -15.76 -4.85 7.89
C GLN A 58 -15.11 -3.92 6.86
N LYS A 59 -13.96 -4.30 6.28
CA LYS A 59 -13.22 -3.53 5.27
C LYS A 59 -12.79 -2.13 5.77
N THR A 60 -12.55 -1.98 7.06
CA THR A 60 -12.26 -0.70 7.73
C THR A 60 -10.76 -0.42 7.83
N THR A 61 -9.91 -1.43 7.66
CA THR A 61 -8.46 -1.29 7.89
C THR A 61 -7.70 -0.71 6.69
N LYS A 62 -8.39 -0.46 5.57
CA LYS A 62 -7.79 0.00 4.33
C LYS A 62 -7.10 1.34 4.51
N LYS A 63 -5.80 1.37 4.27
CA LYS A 63 -4.99 2.58 4.10
C LYS A 63 -4.40 2.61 2.70
N LYS A 64 -4.07 3.80 2.19
CA LYS A 64 -3.42 3.97 0.89
C LYS A 64 -2.37 5.08 0.92
N THR A 65 -1.34 4.95 0.11
CA THR A 65 -0.39 6.04 -0.15
C THR A 65 -0.99 7.08 -1.08
N LYS A 66 -0.28 8.21 -1.25
CA LYS A 66 -0.48 9.09 -2.39
C LYS A 66 -0.23 8.34 -3.70
N VAL A 67 -0.83 8.84 -4.78
CA VAL A 67 -0.59 8.36 -6.14
C VAL A 67 0.71 8.98 -6.65
N ALA A 68 1.66 8.14 -7.05
CA ALA A 68 2.82 8.57 -7.81
C ALA A 68 2.42 8.68 -9.29
N ARG A 69 2.99 9.64 -10.01
CA ARG A 69 2.59 9.94 -11.39
C ARG A 69 3.59 9.41 -12.39
N LYS A 70 3.10 8.78 -13.46
CA LYS A 70 3.86 8.36 -14.65
C LYS A 70 5.21 7.74 -14.29
N THR A 71 5.20 6.67 -13.49
CA THR A 71 6.44 5.98 -13.14
C THR A 71 6.25 4.50 -12.86
N CYS A 72 7.13 3.68 -13.42
CA CYS A 72 7.28 2.27 -13.04
C CYS A 72 8.14 2.04 -11.76
N ASN A 73 8.74 3.09 -11.20
CA ASN A 73 9.69 2.98 -10.07
C ASN A 73 9.42 4.06 -9.00
N PRO A 74 8.21 4.10 -8.40
CA PRO A 74 7.83 5.16 -7.49
C PRO A 74 8.63 5.11 -6.18
N THR A 75 8.99 6.29 -5.66
CA THR A 75 9.48 6.49 -4.29
C THR A 75 8.39 7.20 -3.49
N TYR A 76 7.87 6.55 -2.46
CA TYR A 76 6.81 7.08 -1.61
C TYR A 76 7.38 7.71 -0.33
N ASN A 77 8.27 7.01 0.37
CA ASN A 77 8.74 7.36 1.71
C ASN A 77 7.61 7.82 2.65
N GLU A 78 6.47 7.12 2.58
CA GLU A 78 5.24 7.46 3.30
C GLU A 78 5.03 6.48 4.46
N MET A 79 4.80 7.00 5.66
CA MET A 79 4.48 6.19 6.84
C MET A 79 2.97 6.06 7.00
N VAL A 80 2.49 4.81 6.99
CA VAL A 80 1.12 4.45 7.31
C VAL A 80 1.08 3.88 8.72
N CYS A 81 0.23 4.45 9.58
CA CYS A 81 0.01 3.96 10.94
C CYS A 81 -1.37 3.30 11.06
N GLY A 82 -1.41 2.13 11.69
CA GLY A 82 -2.62 1.49 12.18
C GLY A 82 -2.57 1.41 13.70
N GLU A 83 -3.70 1.67 14.37
CA GLU A 83 -3.83 1.36 15.79
C GLU A 83 -4.17 -0.12 15.93
N GLY A 84 -3.48 -0.82 16.83
CA GLY A 84 -3.80 -2.21 17.20
C GLY A 84 -5.18 -2.34 17.85
N ASP A 85 -5.79 -1.23 18.25
CA ASP A 85 -7.05 -1.14 18.99
C ASP A 85 -8.16 -0.42 18.19
N GLY A 86 -8.04 -0.38 16.86
CA GLY A 86 -9.01 0.24 15.93
C GLY A 86 -10.19 -0.66 15.52
N TRP A 87 -10.54 -1.65 16.33
CA TRP A 87 -11.81 -2.38 16.25
C TRP A 87 -12.72 -1.84 17.35
N GLY A 88 -13.32 -0.68 17.12
CA GLY A 88 -14.40 -0.22 17.98
C GLY A 88 -15.48 -1.29 18.02
N TRP A 89 -15.75 -1.84 19.19
CA TRP A 89 -16.95 -2.64 19.45
C TRP A 89 -18.16 -1.73 19.25
N GLY A 90 -18.68 -1.69 18.03
CA GLY A 90 -20.01 -1.18 17.74
C GLY A 90 -21.00 -2.32 17.98
N TRP A 91 -21.78 -2.21 19.05
CA TRP A 91 -23.13 -2.75 19.08
C TRP A 91 -23.96 -2.13 17.95
#